data_AF-A0A0D6MM74-F1
#
_entry.id   AF-A0A0D6MM74-F1
#
_cell.length_a   1.000
_cell.length_b   1.000
_cell.length_c   1.000
_cell.angle_alpha   90.00
_cell.angle_beta   90.00
_cell.angle_gamma   90.00
#
_symmetry.space_group_name_H-M   'P 1'
#
loop_
_entity.id
_entity.type
_entity.pdbx_description
1 polymer ?
#
loop_
_entity_poly.entity_id
_entity_poly.type
_entity_poly.pdbx_seq_one_letter_code
_entity_poly.pdbx_strand_id
1 'polypeptide(L)'
;MRDTSPSGVNWPSCLRTEVSGRREPDWLRPGDILFPARGNVSLAVLIDESIGSLQAVAAPHFFLLRVSRSDVLPAYLAWWLNQEPAQRHLEQNAQSSTLVRNIARPVLEATPVLLPPLPRQEQIVGLSNAMQREEDLLRRLRQTNQQIMTGLARDLLAG
;
A
#
# COMPACT_ATOMS: atom_id res chain seq x y z
N MET A 1 -3.99 -7.57 5.73
CA MET A 1 -3.97 -6.38 6.60
C MET A 1 -5.21 -5.57 6.28
N ARG A 2 -5.96 -5.07 7.27
CA ARG A 2 -7.36 -4.62 7.05
C ARG A 2 -7.47 -3.20 6.47
N ASP A 3 -6.47 -2.35 6.73
CA ASP A 3 -6.56 -0.89 6.47
C ASP A 3 -5.63 -0.39 5.36
N THR A 4 -4.81 -1.26 4.78
CA THR A 4 -3.85 -0.91 3.72
C THR A 4 -4.09 -1.74 2.47
N SER A 5 -4.02 -1.09 1.32
CA SER A 5 -4.18 -1.72 0.01
C SER A 5 -3.17 -1.13 -1.00
N PRO A 6 -3.01 -1.73 -2.19
CA PRO A 6 -2.18 -1.15 -3.24
C PRO A 6 -2.58 0.27 -3.64
N SER A 7 -3.84 0.66 -3.42
CA SER A 7 -4.38 1.98 -3.73
C SER A 7 -4.31 2.98 -2.57
N GLY A 8 -3.66 2.62 -1.44
CA GLY A 8 -3.45 3.51 -0.32
C GLY A 8 -3.99 2.99 1.01
N VAL A 9 -4.15 3.91 1.96
CA VAL A 9 -4.63 3.65 3.32
C VAL A 9 -6.12 4.01 3.43
N ASN A 10 -6.91 3.09 3.99
CA ASN A 10 -8.30 3.35 4.32
C ASN A 10 -8.40 4.04 5.68
N TRP A 11 -8.15 5.36 5.72
CA TRP A 11 -8.12 6.14 6.96
C TRP A 11 -9.37 5.97 7.85
N PRO A 12 -10.61 5.94 7.32
CA PRO A 12 -11.80 5.70 8.14
C PRO A 12 -11.82 4.36 8.88
N SER A 13 -11.13 3.33 8.39
CA SER A 13 -11.08 2.03 9.06
C SER A 13 -9.91 1.89 10.04
N CYS A 14 -8.97 2.83 10.04
CA CYS A 14 -7.83 2.82 10.95
C CYS A 14 -8.27 2.91 12.42
N LEU A 15 -7.59 2.13 13.27
CA LEU A 15 -7.78 2.18 14.71
C LEU A 15 -7.44 3.57 15.25
N ARG A 16 -8.37 4.16 16.00
CA ARG A 16 -8.14 5.40 16.75
C ARG A 16 -7.59 5.06 18.13
N THR A 17 -6.51 5.72 18.51
CA THR A 17 -5.84 5.50 19.80
C THR A 17 -5.22 6.80 20.30
N GLU A 18 -5.03 6.89 21.61
CA GLU A 18 -4.20 7.94 22.21
C GLU A 18 -2.75 7.47 22.19
N VAL A 19 -1.87 8.29 21.60
CA VAL A 19 -0.43 7.99 21.60
C VAL A 19 0.15 8.47 22.91
N SER A 20 0.19 7.57 23.89
CA SER A 20 0.77 7.82 25.21
C SER A 20 2.24 7.37 25.22
N GLY A 21 3.16 8.33 25.38
CA GLY A 21 4.60 8.06 25.37
C GLY A 21 5.42 9.25 25.83
N ARG A 22 6.65 9.00 26.30
CA ARG A 22 7.59 10.06 26.74
C ARG A 22 8.26 10.82 25.58
N ARG A 23 8.19 10.29 24.36
CA ARG A 23 8.83 10.85 23.15
C ARG A 23 7.76 11.25 22.16
N GLU A 24 8.00 12.34 21.42
CA GLU A 24 7.12 12.73 20.32
C GLU A 24 7.01 11.60 19.28
N PRO A 25 5.78 11.30 18.81
CA PRO A 25 5.58 10.25 17.82
C PRO A 25 6.13 10.64 16.45
N ASP A 26 6.59 9.64 15.69
CA ASP A 26 6.91 9.80 14.28
C ASP A 26 5.61 9.89 13.46
N TRP A 27 5.08 11.11 13.34
CA TRP A 27 3.89 11.38 12.56
C TRP A 27 4.11 11.06 11.07
N LEU A 28 3.14 10.36 10.48
CA LEU A 28 3.09 10.10 9.05
C LEU A 28 2.80 11.38 8.28
N ARG A 29 3.40 11.50 7.10
CA ARG A 29 3.23 12.63 6.19
C ARG A 29 3.18 12.16 4.73
N PRO A 30 2.61 12.96 3.81
CA PRO A 30 2.66 12.65 2.39
C PRO A 30 4.09 12.37 1.90
N GLY A 31 4.23 11.32 1.08
CA GLY A 31 5.51 10.84 0.58
C GLY A 31 6.21 9.81 1.48
N ASP A 32 5.73 9.57 2.70
CA ASP A 32 6.16 8.43 3.50
C ASP A 32 5.66 7.11 2.86
N ILE A 33 6.40 6.02 3.03
CA ILE A 33 6.00 4.69 2.53
C ILE A 33 5.95 3.72 3.71
N LEU A 34 4.82 3.03 3.87
CA LEU A 34 4.66 1.95 4.83
C LEU A 34 4.99 0.61 4.17
N PHE A 35 5.88 -0.16 4.79
CA PHE A 35 6.22 -1.52 4.35
C PHE A 35 6.01 -2.51 5.50
N PRO A 36 5.14 -3.52 5.37
CA PRO A 36 4.89 -4.47 6.45
C PRO A 36 6.09 -5.39 6.63
N ALA A 37 6.69 -5.40 7.82
CA ALA A 37 7.80 -6.28 8.15
C ALA A 37 7.36 -7.75 8.27
N ARG A 38 6.07 -7.99 8.55
CA ARG A 38 5.50 -9.33 8.75
C ARG A 38 4.15 -9.46 8.08
N GLY A 39 3.88 -10.63 7.53
CA GLY A 39 2.56 -11.00 7.02
C GLY A 39 2.62 -11.91 5.81
N ASN A 40 1.45 -12.21 5.25
CA ASN A 40 1.33 -13.06 4.07
C ASN A 40 1.54 -12.28 2.78
N VAL A 41 1.49 -10.94 2.85
CA VAL A 41 1.63 -10.05 1.70
C VAL A 41 2.52 -8.87 2.09
N SER A 42 3.61 -8.66 1.33
CA SER A 42 4.60 -7.61 1.56
C SER A 42 4.36 -6.42 0.62
N LEU A 43 3.22 -5.73 0.77
CA LEU A 43 2.88 -4.58 -0.09
C LEU A 43 3.37 -3.27 0.53
N ALA A 44 4.20 -2.55 -0.22
CA ALA A 44 4.56 -1.16 0.06
C ALA A 44 3.36 -0.25 -0.25
N VAL A 45 3.02 0.64 0.67
CA VAL A 45 1.90 1.57 0.53
C VAL A 45 2.40 3.00 0.72
N LEU A 46 2.14 3.84 -0.27
CA LEU A 46 2.44 5.27 -0.22
C LEU A 46 1.40 5.99 0.66
N ILE A 47 1.88 6.85 1.56
CA ILE A 47 1.05 7.87 2.20
C ILE A 47 0.91 9.03 1.23
N ASP A 48 -0.31 9.22 0.72
CA ASP A 48 -0.64 10.32 -0.17
C ASP A 48 -1.33 11.47 0.59
N GLU A 49 -1.77 12.48 -0.15
CA GLU A 49 -2.45 13.66 0.40
C GLU A 49 -3.82 13.34 1.05
N SER A 50 -4.36 12.13 0.87
CA SER A 50 -5.65 11.74 1.46
C SER A 50 -5.62 11.68 2.99
N ILE A 51 -4.43 11.65 3.60
CA ILE A 51 -4.27 11.76 5.06
C ILE A 51 -4.82 13.09 5.59
N GLY A 52 -4.80 14.16 4.78
CA GLY A 52 -5.32 15.47 5.15
C GLY A 52 -4.71 15.99 6.46
N SER A 53 -5.56 16.37 7.41
CA SER A 53 -5.15 16.85 8.73
C SER A 53 -5.08 15.75 9.81
N LEU A 54 -5.18 14.48 9.42
CA LEU A 54 -5.14 13.37 10.38
C LEU A 54 -3.73 13.21 10.93
N GLN A 55 -3.63 13.04 12.24
CA GLN A 55 -2.41 12.63 12.90
C GLN A 55 -2.38 11.11 13.00
N ALA A 56 -1.47 10.47 12.27
CA ALA A 56 -1.34 9.03 12.22
C ALA A 56 0.12 8.60 12.47
N VAL A 57 0.29 7.41 13.05
CA VAL A 57 1.59 6.78 13.28
C VAL A 57 1.60 5.39 12.67
N ALA A 58 2.76 4.95 12.20
CA ALA A 58 2.93 3.58 11.76
C ALA A 58 2.78 2.61 12.94
N ALA A 59 1.99 1.56 12.77
CA ALA A 59 1.94 0.48 13.75
C ALA A 59 3.31 -0.23 13.85
N PRO A 60 3.68 -0.83 15.00
CA PRO A 60 5.05 -1.34 15.23
C PRO A 60 5.56 -2.43 14.26
N HIS A 61 4.68 -3.03 13.47
CA HIS A 61 5.02 -4.07 12.50
C HIS A 61 5.25 -3.51 11.09
N PHE A 62 5.17 -2.20 10.91
CA PHE A 62 5.60 -1.52 9.69
C PHE A 62 7.02 -0.98 9.81
N PHE A 63 7.75 -1.05 8.72
CA PHE A 63 8.84 -0.12 8.45
C PHE A 63 8.27 1.15 7.81
N LEU A 64 8.73 2.29 8.32
CA LEU A 64 8.49 3.60 7.72
C LEU A 64 9.71 3.95 6.85
N LEU A 65 9.50 4.05 5.54
CA LEU A 65 10.54 4.43 4.59
C LEU A 65 10.34 5.89 4.19
N ARG A 66 11.42 6.67 4.26
CA ARG A 66 11.46 8.07 3.85
C ARG A 66 12.55 8.25 2.81
N VAL A 67 12.17 8.71 1.63
CA VAL A 67 13.10 9.02 0.56
C VAL A 67 13.88 10.28 0.94
N SER A 68 15.21 10.19 0.98
CA SER A 68 16.12 11.31 1.27
C SER A 68 16.74 11.93 0.02
N ARG A 69 16.60 11.28 -1.14
CA ARG A 69 17.20 11.71 -2.40
C ARG A 69 16.18 12.44 -3.27
N SER A 70 16.60 13.54 -3.88
CA SER A 70 15.74 14.36 -4.76
C SER A 70 15.50 13.73 -6.13
N ASP A 71 16.30 12.75 -6.54
CA ASP A 71 16.17 12.04 -7.81
C ASP A 71 15.32 10.77 -7.74
N VAL A 72 14.63 10.56 -6.61
CA VAL A 72 13.75 9.41 -6.37
C VAL A 72 12.35 9.91 -6.03
N LEU A 73 11.37 9.51 -6.83
CA LEU A 73 9.96 9.76 -6.54
C LEU A 73 9.46 8.71 -5.52
N PRO A 74 8.89 9.09 -4.36
CA PRO A 74 8.39 8.12 -3.38
C PRO A 74 7.35 7.16 -3.95
N ALA A 75 6.44 7.67 -4.79
CA ALA A 75 5.44 6.84 -5.47
C ALA A 75 6.08 5.78 -6.39
N TYR A 76 7.20 6.11 -7.04
CA TYR A 76 7.93 5.14 -7.86
C TYR A 76 8.59 4.07 -7.00
N LEU A 77 9.20 4.44 -5.87
CA LEU A 77 9.81 3.47 -4.96
C LEU A 77 8.75 2.51 -4.39
N ALA A 78 7.60 3.02 -3.96
CA ALA A 78 6.49 2.17 -3.51
C ALA A 78 6.01 1.23 -4.63
N TRP A 79 5.85 1.75 -5.85
CA TRP A 79 5.51 0.93 -7.02
C TRP A 79 6.56 -0.15 -7.29
N TRP A 80 7.85 0.19 -7.30
CA TRP A 80 8.97 -0.73 -7.58
C TRP A 80 9.02 -1.86 -6.57
N LEU A 81 8.88 -1.55 -5.27
CA LEU A 81 8.88 -2.55 -4.21
C LEU A 81 7.74 -3.56 -4.37
N ASN A 82 6.64 -3.19 -5.03
CA ASN A 82 5.51 -4.07 -5.32
C ASN A 82 5.66 -4.88 -6.62
N GLN A 83 6.72 -4.68 -7.39
CA GLN A 83 6.95 -5.43 -8.63
C GLN A 83 7.57 -6.80 -8.39
N GLU A 84 7.33 -7.71 -9.32
CA GLU A 84 7.78 -9.10 -9.27
C GLU A 84 9.29 -9.25 -8.97
N PRO A 85 10.21 -8.48 -9.58
CA PRO A 85 11.64 -8.63 -9.27
C PRO A 85 12.00 -8.28 -7.83
N ALA A 86 11.40 -7.22 -7.27
CA ALA A 86 11.63 -6.80 -5.89
C ALA A 86 10.99 -7.79 -4.90
N GLN A 87 9.75 -8.20 -5.17
CA GLN A 87 9.04 -9.21 -4.36
C GLN A 87 9.79 -10.54 -4.35
N ARG A 88 10.30 -11.01 -5.49
CA ARG A 88 11.10 -12.24 -5.56
C ARG A 88 12.37 -12.14 -4.70
N HIS A 89 13.08 -11.01 -4.73
CA HIS A 89 14.25 -10.81 -3.88
C HIS A 89 13.87 -10.85 -2.39
N LEU A 90 12.81 -10.15 -2.01
CA LEU A 90 12.29 -10.14 -0.64
C LEU A 90 11.89 -11.54 -0.18
N GLU A 91 11.22 -12.31 -1.02
CA GLU A 91 10.79 -13.69 -0.75
C GLU A 91 11.96 -14.64 -0.54
N GLN A 92 12.97 -14.59 -1.42
CA GLN A 92 14.13 -15.48 -1.35
C GLN A 92 14.99 -15.25 -0.12
N ASN A 93 15.00 -14.02 0.41
CA ASN A 93 15.84 -13.61 1.54
C ASN A 93 15.03 -13.47 2.85
N ALA A 94 13.73 -13.73 2.82
CA ALA A 94 12.87 -13.69 4.00
C ALA A 94 13.23 -14.81 4.98
N GLN A 95 13.10 -14.53 6.27
CA GLN A 95 13.06 -15.57 7.29
C GLN A 95 11.66 -16.19 7.27
N SER A 96 11.53 -17.44 6.84
CA SER A 96 10.24 -18.13 6.73
C SER A 96 9.95 -19.01 7.93
N SER A 97 8.79 -18.83 8.56
CA SER A 97 8.06 -19.94 9.18
C SER A 97 6.90 -20.31 8.26
N THR A 98 6.44 -21.56 8.29
CA THR A 98 5.54 -22.22 7.31
C THR A 98 4.29 -21.45 6.89
N LEU A 99 3.90 -20.37 7.57
CA LEU A 99 2.69 -19.59 7.31
C LEU A 99 2.88 -18.07 7.26
N VAL A 100 4.01 -17.51 7.72
CA VAL A 100 4.20 -16.05 7.84
C VAL A 100 5.60 -15.67 7.37
N ARG A 101 5.66 -14.72 6.44
CA ARG A 101 6.92 -14.12 5.99
C ARG A 101 7.34 -13.03 6.96
N ASN A 102 8.61 -13.04 7.34
CA ASN A 102 9.22 -11.99 8.14
C ASN A 102 10.38 -11.39 7.34
N ILE A 103 10.18 -10.16 6.86
CA ILE A 103 11.21 -9.39 6.16
C ILE A 103 12.04 -8.67 7.22
N ALA A 104 13.27 -9.12 7.41
CA ALA A 104 14.21 -8.43 8.27
C ALA A 104 14.65 -7.11 7.64
N ARG A 105 14.94 -6.10 8.46
CA ARG A 105 15.43 -4.79 8.00
C ARG A 105 16.61 -4.90 7.00
N PRO A 106 17.66 -5.71 7.25
CA PRO A 106 18.78 -5.83 6.31
C PRO A 106 18.38 -6.35 4.93
N VAL A 107 17.34 -7.18 4.84
CA VAL A 107 16.82 -7.71 3.57
C VAL A 107 16.14 -6.62 2.78
N LEU A 108 15.32 -5.80 3.44
CA LEU A 108 14.67 -4.65 2.80
C LEU A 108 15.71 -3.62 2.34
N GLU A 109 16.72 -3.35 3.16
CA GLU A 109 17.81 -2.41 2.83
C GLU A 109 18.70 -2.91 1.68
N ALA A 110 18.87 -4.22 1.53
CA ALA A 110 19.62 -4.84 0.44
C ALA A 110 18.81 -5.05 -0.85
N THR A 111 17.50 -4.72 -0.84
CA THR A 111 16.62 -4.95 -1.99
C THR A 111 17.09 -4.10 -3.19
N PRO A 112 17.39 -4.71 -4.36
CA PRO A 112 17.83 -3.96 -5.53
C PRO A 112 16.77 -2.98 -6.01
N VAL A 113 17.16 -1.73 -6.25
CA VAL A 113 16.29 -0.68 -6.80
C VAL A 113 16.83 -0.20 -8.14
N LEU A 114 16.06 -0.41 -9.20
CA LEU A 114 16.35 0.20 -10.49
C LEU A 114 15.83 1.63 -10.48
N LEU A 115 16.69 2.61 -10.74
CA LEU A 115 16.33 4.03 -10.69
C LEU A 115 16.47 4.70 -12.07
N PRO A 116 15.40 4.78 -12.88
CA PRO A 116 15.41 5.54 -14.11
C PRO A 116 15.33 7.05 -13.83
N PRO A 117 15.57 7.93 -14.82
CA PRO A 117 15.42 9.38 -14.64
C PRO A 117 14.00 9.77 -14.17
N LEU A 118 13.89 10.88 -13.43
CA LEU A 118 12.61 11.35 -12.87
C LEU A 118 11.43 11.38 -13.86
N PRO A 119 11.57 11.89 -15.10
CA PRO A 119 10.45 11.88 -16.05
C PRO A 119 9.94 10.47 -16.37
N ARG A 120 10.83 9.47 -16.34
CA ARG A 120 10.45 8.07 -16.57
C ARG A 120 9.78 7.46 -15.33
N GLN A 121 10.22 7.84 -14.13
CA GLN A 121 9.55 7.45 -12.88
C GLN A 121 8.11 7.98 -12.85
N GLU A 122 7.90 9.25 -13.21
CA GLU A 122 6.58 9.88 -13.29
C GLU A 122 5.67 9.18 -14.30
N GLN A 123 6.17 8.85 -15.49
CA GLN A 123 5.42 8.09 -16.50
C GLN A 123 4.94 6.72 -15.98
N ILE A 124 5.83 5.99 -15.29
CA ILE A 124 5.51 4.67 -14.73
C ILE A 124 4.43 4.78 -13.66
N VAL A 125 4.59 5.73 -12.74
CA VAL A 125 3.60 5.99 -11.67
C VAL A 125 2.26 6.40 -12.28
N GLY A 126 2.26 7.30 -13.27
CA GLY A 126 1.06 7.73 -13.97
C GLY A 126 0.31 6.56 -14.62
N LEU A 127 1.02 5.67 -15.31
CA LEU A 127 0.44 4.47 -15.90
C LEU A 127 -0.13 3.52 -14.83
N SER A 128 0.63 3.25 -13.77
CA SER A 128 0.17 2.40 -12.66
C SER A 128 -1.12 2.95 -12.03
N ASN A 129 -1.18 4.25 -11.79
CA ASN A 129 -2.36 4.90 -11.21
C ASN A 129 -3.57 4.81 -12.16
N ALA A 130 -3.36 4.97 -13.46
CA ALA A 130 -4.42 4.80 -14.46
C ALA A 130 -4.97 3.37 -14.45
N MET A 131 -4.10 2.35 -14.41
CA MET A 131 -4.50 0.95 -14.35
C MET A 131 -5.25 0.61 -13.06
N GLN A 132 -4.82 1.14 -11.91
CA GLN A 132 -5.53 0.96 -10.65
C GLN A 132 -6.94 1.57 -10.71
N ARG A 133 -7.06 2.77 -11.30
CA ARG A 133 -8.35 3.44 -11.47
C ARG A 133 -9.28 2.68 -12.41
N GLU A 134 -8.75 2.10 -13.48
CA GLU A 134 -9.50 1.23 -14.39
C GLU A 134 -10.06 0.01 -13.64
N GLU A 135 -9.22 -0.71 -12.88
CA GLU A 135 -9.63 -1.88 -12.10
C GLU A 135 -10.72 -1.54 -11.08
N ASP A 136 -10.61 -0.40 -10.40
CA ASP A 136 -11.63 0.05 -9.45
C ASP A 136 -12.97 0.38 -10.14
N LEU A 137 -12.94 0.99 -11.32
CA LEU A 137 -14.15 1.26 -12.11
C LEU A 137 -14.80 -0.05 -12.57
N LEU A 138 -14.02 -1.01 -13.06
CA LEU A 138 -14.52 -2.32 -13.47
C LEU A 138 -15.12 -3.10 -12.29
N ARG A 139 -14.49 -3.02 -11.11
CA ARG A 139 -15.03 -3.63 -9.88
C ARG A 139 -16.39 -3.03 -9.50
N ARG A 140 -16.52 -1.70 -9.54
CA ARG A 140 -17.78 -0.99 -9.26
C ARG A 140 -18.87 -1.40 -10.26
N LEU A 141 -18.55 -1.44 -11.55
CA LEU A 141 -19.48 -1.87 -12.59
C LEU A 141 -20.00 -3.30 -12.33
N ARG A 142 -19.10 -4.23 -11.99
CA ARG A 142 -19.48 -5.61 -11.64
C ARG A 142 -20.42 -5.65 -10.43
N GLN A 143 -20.13 -4.88 -9.38
CA GLN A 143 -20.97 -4.81 -8.18
C GLN A 143 -22.36 -4.25 -8.50
N THR A 144 -22.45 -3.18 -9.28
CA THR A 144 -23.74 -2.60 -9.71
C THR A 144 -24.56 -3.60 -10.51
N ASN A 145 -23.95 -4.32 -11.46
CA ASN A 145 -24.65 -5.36 -12.23
C ASN A 145 -25.22 -6.47 -11.34
N GLN A 146 -24.46 -6.92 -10.32
CA GLN A 146 -24.93 -7.91 -9.35
C GLN A 146 -26.11 -7.39 -8.51
N GLN A 147 -26.08 -6.12 -8.11
CA GLN A 147 -27.16 -5.50 -7.35
C GLN A 147 -28.45 -5.42 -8.18
N ILE A 148 -28.35 -5.07 -9.47
CA ILE A 148 -29.49 -5.04 -10.40
C ILE A 148 -30.11 -6.44 -10.51
N MET A 149 -29.31 -7.47 -10.79
CA MET A 149 -29.80 -8.85 -10.88
C MET A 149 -30.47 -9.33 -9.58
N THR A 150 -29.89 -8.96 -8.44
CA THR A 150 -30.47 -9.28 -7.12
C THR A 150 -31.81 -8.57 -6.91
N GLY A 151 -31.94 -7.31 -7.36
CA GLY A 151 -33.19 -6.55 -7.33
C GLY A 151 -34.28 -7.23 -8.15
N LEU A 152 -33.99 -7.57 -9.41
CA LEU A 152 -34.92 -8.27 -10.30
C LEU A 152 -35.40 -9.60 -9.70
N ALA A 153 -34.50 -10.38 -9.11
CA ALA A 153 -34.86 -11.64 -8.46
C ALA A 153 -35.80 -11.44 -7.26
N ARG A 154 -35.63 -10.34 -6.49
CA ARG A 154 -36.52 -10.00 -5.38
C ARG A 154 -37.90 -9.57 -5.87
N ASP A 155 -37.96 -8.79 -6.95
CA ASP A 155 -39.22 -8.34 -7.53
C ASP A 155 -40.04 -9.54 -8.06
N LEU A 156 -39.37 -10.52 -8.69
CA LEU A 156 -40.02 -11.76 -9.14
C LEU A 156 -40.56 -12.65 -8.00
N LEU A 157 -39.99 -12.56 -6.80
CA LEU A 157 -40.49 -13.29 -5.62
C LEU A 157 -41.64 -12.57 -4.90
N ALA A 158 -41.78 -11.26 -5.11
CA ALA A 158 -42.76 -10.42 -4.44
C ALA A 158 -44.07 -10.25 -5.23
N GLY A 159 -44.09 -10.64 -6.51
CA GLY A 159 -45.29 -10.71 -7.36
C GLY A 159 -45.83 -12.13 -7.45
#